data_AF-A0AAP9XP76-F1
#
_entry.id   AF-A0AAP9XP76-F1
#
_cell.length_a   1.000
_cell.length_b   1.000
_cell.length_c   1.000
_cell.angle_alpha   90.00
_cell.angle_beta   90.00
_cell.angle_gamma   90.00
#
_symmetry.space_group_name_H-M   'P 1'
#
loop_
_entity.id
_entity.type
_entity.pdbx_description
1 polymer ?
#
loop_
_entity_poly.entity_id
_entity_poly.type
_entity_poly.pdbx_seq_one_letter_code
_entity_poly.pdbx_strand_id
1 'polypeptide(L)'
;MTGVSSDQYAAGEQGLGYIYQPRFALLKLLQWPEDTSVLIEKDDDLDFVSFDGVKTLASLKHKGDGDTLTDLSTDFWKSVRIWLDRYNRDGKTEANLRFFLFTTGSISNSSFLQHFLVEPPTKDDNSVSITQLTNTALARSKSKLITAIADEFNKLTDEQKDDFLSRIIIFDGGPRIEDLPTIIKNQHMRIIRRDNRDAIFERLEGWWNNTIVDLLTGKRKEAIFGYEISDKLAAFSEEYKSDNLPITFRGKIPVGEIDAMNDPRLFVVQLREIGVSSNRIRNAILDYYRAFEQRSSWARENLLVTGEMEDYEDRLVDEWSRYKDVVFEELDENSADEVLITAGKALYQWADLESGNIHSLRIRERVTEPYVVRGGFHILANSRPLPKIFWHPHFLNRIGQLLGAQA
;
A
#
# COMPACT_ATOMS: atom_id res chain seq x y z
N MET A 1 -27.58 26.04 -4.03
CA MET A 1 -27.03 24.92 -4.81
C MET A 1 -28.05 23.80 -4.78
N THR A 2 -28.38 23.29 -5.96
CA THR A 2 -29.45 22.33 -6.22
C THR A 2 -29.24 21.03 -5.45
N GLY A 3 -30.16 20.72 -4.53
CA GLY A 3 -30.17 19.45 -3.81
C GLY A 3 -30.33 18.30 -4.80
N VAL A 4 -29.27 17.50 -4.93
CA VAL A 4 -29.36 16.21 -5.59
C VAL A 4 -30.30 15.37 -4.74
N SER A 5 -31.50 15.10 -5.26
CA SER A 5 -32.40 14.09 -4.70
C SER A 5 -31.62 12.77 -4.69
N SER A 6 -31.13 12.35 -3.52
CA SER A 6 -30.52 11.02 -3.37
C SER A 6 -31.56 9.98 -3.74
N ASP A 7 -31.31 9.20 -4.78
CA ASP A 7 -32.15 8.05 -5.14
C ASP A 7 -32.29 7.16 -3.89
N GLN A 8 -33.52 6.76 -3.55
CA GLN A 8 -33.81 5.92 -2.39
C GLN A 8 -33.10 4.56 -2.43
N TYR A 9 -32.64 4.14 -3.62
CA TYR A 9 -31.85 2.93 -3.83
C TYR A 9 -30.34 3.20 -3.93
N ALA A 10 -29.89 4.45 -3.82
CA ALA A 10 -28.47 4.78 -3.80
C ALA A 10 -27.83 4.25 -2.51
N ALA A 11 -26.83 3.39 -2.64
CA ALA A 11 -26.10 2.80 -1.53
C ALA A 11 -24.75 3.47 -1.26
N GLY A 12 -24.50 4.66 -1.82
CA GLY A 12 -23.20 5.35 -1.73
C GLY A 12 -22.76 5.64 -0.29
N GLU A 13 -23.66 6.16 0.55
CA GLU A 13 -23.37 6.45 1.97
C GLU A 13 -23.08 5.18 2.78
N GLN A 14 -23.84 4.11 2.52
CA GLN A 14 -23.63 2.81 3.16
C GLN A 14 -22.29 2.21 2.75
N GLY A 15 -21.97 2.24 1.46
CA GLY A 15 -20.68 1.80 0.92
C GLY A 15 -19.51 2.57 1.53
N LEU A 16 -19.62 3.90 1.65
CA LEU A 16 -18.61 4.72 2.31
C LEU A 16 -18.42 4.35 3.79
N GLY A 17 -19.50 4.03 4.51
CA GLY A 17 -19.43 3.55 5.89
C GLY A 17 -18.56 2.29 6.03
N TYR A 18 -18.78 1.28 5.17
CA TYR A 18 -18.00 0.04 5.19
C TYR A 18 -16.54 0.24 4.76
N ILE A 19 -16.24 1.19 3.87
CA ILE A 19 -14.85 1.50 3.47
C ILE A 19 -14.15 2.35 4.55
N TYR A 20 -14.91 3.15 5.30
CA TYR A 20 -14.36 3.97 6.38
C TYR A 20 -13.81 3.14 7.53
N GLN A 21 -14.52 2.07 7.93
CA GLN A 21 -14.11 1.16 9.01
C GLN A 21 -12.65 0.66 8.89
N PRO A 22 -12.24 -0.04 7.81
CA PRO A 22 -10.88 -0.56 7.70
C PRO A 22 -9.84 0.56 7.63
N ARG A 23 -10.11 1.67 6.95
CA ARG A 23 -9.14 2.77 6.86
C ARG A 23 -8.97 3.49 8.20
N PHE A 24 -10.06 3.65 8.95
CA PHE A 24 -10.02 4.21 10.31
C PHE A 24 -9.31 3.28 11.29
N ALA A 25 -9.54 1.96 11.19
CA ALA A 25 -8.83 0.96 11.98
C ALA A 25 -7.31 1.04 11.77
N LEU A 26 -6.86 1.18 10.51
CA LEU A 26 -5.44 1.38 10.18
C LEU A 26 -4.87 2.63 10.89
N LEU A 27 -5.59 3.76 10.85
CA LEU A 27 -5.17 4.96 11.57
C LEU A 27 -5.06 4.70 13.08
N LYS A 28 -6.04 4.00 13.69
CA LYS A 28 -6.04 3.75 15.13
C LYS A 28 -4.90 2.85 15.57
N LEU A 29 -4.60 1.78 14.82
CA LEU A 29 -3.45 0.93 15.12
C LEU A 29 -2.11 1.65 14.97
N LEU A 30 -2.01 2.67 14.10
CA LEU A 30 -0.82 3.54 14.01
C LEU A 30 -0.74 4.60 15.13
N GLN A 31 -1.83 4.84 15.86
CA GLN A 31 -1.91 5.81 16.96
C GLN A 31 -1.74 5.15 18.34
N TRP A 32 -2.15 3.90 18.47
CA TRP A 32 -2.16 3.16 19.73
C TRP A 32 -0.92 2.26 19.87
N PRO A 33 -0.66 1.71 21.07
CA PRO A 33 0.45 0.78 21.26
C PRO A 33 0.39 -0.40 20.29
N GLU A 34 1.55 -0.84 19.81
CA GLU A 34 1.66 -1.87 18.76
C GLU A 34 1.08 -3.23 19.15
N ASP A 35 1.01 -3.53 20.45
CA ASP A 35 0.35 -4.73 21.00
C ASP A 35 -1.18 -4.66 20.98
N THR A 36 -1.76 -3.53 20.57
CA THR A 36 -3.20 -3.43 20.35
C THR A 36 -3.57 -4.19 19.09
N SER A 37 -4.61 -5.01 19.17
CA SER A 37 -5.15 -5.74 18.03
C SER A 37 -6.55 -5.27 17.66
N VAL A 38 -6.94 -5.51 16.40
CA VAL A 38 -8.28 -5.22 15.88
C VAL A 38 -8.88 -6.43 15.16
N LEU A 39 -10.17 -6.63 15.35
CA LEU A 39 -11.04 -7.41 14.49
C LEU A 39 -12.07 -6.45 13.87
N ILE A 40 -12.48 -6.72 12.64
CA ILE A 40 -13.43 -5.89 11.90
C ILE A 40 -14.71 -6.71 11.71
N GLU A 41 -15.87 -6.08 11.95
CA GLU A 41 -17.20 -6.69 11.73
C GLU A 41 -17.39 -8.02 12.49
N LYS A 42 -17.06 -8.03 13.79
CA LYS A 42 -17.22 -9.22 14.65
C LYS A 42 -18.28 -9.03 15.75
N ASP A 43 -17.99 -8.28 16.80
CA ASP A 43 -18.96 -7.97 17.86
C ASP A 43 -19.59 -6.59 17.69
N ASP A 44 -18.87 -5.63 17.08
CA ASP A 44 -19.31 -4.33 16.55
C ASP A 44 -18.53 -3.99 15.25
N ASP A 45 -18.63 -2.75 14.74
CA ASP A 45 -17.92 -2.29 13.54
C ASP A 45 -16.40 -2.57 13.62
N LEU A 46 -15.77 -2.21 14.75
CA LEU A 46 -14.39 -2.54 15.09
C LEU A 46 -14.29 -3.05 16.54
N ASP A 47 -13.59 -4.17 16.74
CA ASP A 47 -13.31 -4.72 18.06
C ASP A 47 -11.81 -4.61 18.35
N PHE A 48 -11.43 -3.73 19.27
CA PHE A 48 -10.04 -3.61 19.70
C PHE A 48 -9.78 -4.41 20.98
N VAL A 49 -8.58 -4.98 21.08
CA VAL A 49 -8.09 -5.60 22.32
C VAL A 49 -6.71 -5.02 22.62
N SER A 50 -6.59 -4.33 23.75
CA SER A 50 -5.31 -3.81 24.24
C SER A 50 -4.48 -4.91 24.90
N PHE A 51 -3.21 -4.63 25.15
CA PHE A 51 -2.26 -5.55 25.77
C PHE A 51 -2.73 -6.09 27.15
N ASP A 52 -3.43 -5.27 27.93
CA ASP A 52 -4.02 -5.65 29.22
C ASP A 52 -5.33 -6.47 29.10
N GLY A 53 -5.73 -6.82 27.88
CA GLY A 53 -6.91 -7.65 27.59
C GLY A 53 -8.24 -6.89 27.67
N VAL A 54 -8.22 -5.55 27.79
CA VAL A 54 -9.46 -4.76 27.73
C VAL A 54 -10.00 -4.79 26.31
N LYS A 55 -11.26 -5.23 26.17
CA LYS A 55 -11.93 -5.29 24.88
C LYS A 55 -12.78 -4.04 24.67
N THR A 56 -12.54 -3.34 23.57
CA THR A 56 -13.26 -2.12 23.20
C THR A 56 -14.10 -2.40 21.96
N LEU A 57 -15.42 -2.30 22.09
CA LEU A 57 -16.35 -2.33 20.97
C LEU A 57 -16.52 -0.91 20.45
N ALA A 58 -16.08 -0.66 19.23
CA ALA A 58 -16.10 0.64 18.62
C ALA A 58 -17.10 0.68 17.46
N SER A 59 -18.10 1.56 17.59
CA SER A 59 -19.05 1.85 16.52
C SER A 59 -18.64 3.11 15.78
N LEU A 60 -18.69 3.08 14.45
CA LEU A 60 -18.25 4.18 13.58
C LEU A 60 -19.44 4.80 12.86
N LYS A 61 -19.49 6.12 12.82
CA LYS A 61 -20.54 6.89 12.14
C LYS A 61 -19.92 7.95 11.26
N HIS A 62 -19.90 7.68 9.96
CA HIS A 62 -19.49 8.65 8.94
C HIS A 62 -20.68 9.57 8.60
N LYS A 63 -20.54 10.83 8.92
CA LYS A 63 -21.52 11.91 8.80
C LYS A 63 -21.03 13.05 7.91
N GLY A 64 -21.96 13.76 7.30
CA GLY A 64 -21.69 14.92 6.46
C GLY A 64 -21.16 16.11 7.27
N ASP A 65 -20.73 17.16 6.57
CA ASP A 65 -20.36 18.42 7.18
C ASP A 65 -21.54 19.08 7.91
N GLY A 66 -21.31 19.49 9.16
CA GLY A 66 -22.29 20.16 10.01
C GLY A 66 -23.32 19.24 10.68
N ASP A 67 -23.26 17.92 10.46
CA ASP A 67 -24.12 16.97 11.14
C ASP A 67 -23.83 16.94 12.64
N THR A 68 -24.90 16.91 13.44
CA THR A 68 -24.81 16.92 14.90
C THR A 68 -25.51 15.73 15.56
N LEU A 69 -24.94 15.25 16.65
CA LEU A 69 -25.56 14.27 17.53
C LEU A 69 -26.31 14.97 18.67
N THR A 70 -27.51 14.49 18.96
CA THR A 70 -28.43 15.00 19.98
C THR A 70 -28.91 13.85 20.86
N ASP A 71 -29.63 14.16 21.93
CA ASP A 71 -30.09 13.18 22.94
C ASP A 71 -30.79 11.95 22.37
N LEU A 72 -31.50 12.12 21.25
CA LEU A 72 -32.30 11.07 20.61
C LEU A 72 -31.74 10.65 19.25
N SER A 73 -30.47 10.97 18.96
CA SER A 73 -29.82 10.54 17.71
C SER A 73 -29.86 9.03 17.55
N THR A 74 -30.55 8.58 16.50
CA THR A 74 -30.77 7.16 16.20
C THR A 74 -29.48 6.36 16.15
N ASP A 75 -28.39 6.96 15.66
CA ASP A 75 -27.10 6.28 15.50
C ASP A 75 -26.41 5.96 16.83
N PHE A 76 -26.48 6.88 17.79
CA PHE A 76 -26.01 6.63 19.15
C PHE A 76 -26.79 5.47 19.76
N TRP A 77 -28.13 5.53 19.71
CA TRP A 77 -28.98 4.50 20.30
C TRP A 77 -28.87 3.13 19.61
N LYS A 78 -28.65 3.07 18.30
CA LYS A 78 -28.33 1.81 17.61
C LYS A 78 -27.05 1.17 18.15
N SER A 79 -26.03 1.98 18.44
CA SER A 79 -24.77 1.53 19.02
C SER A 79 -24.99 1.05 20.46
N VAL A 80 -25.69 1.84 21.28
CA VAL A 80 -26.08 1.47 22.66
C VAL A 80 -26.85 0.14 22.70
N ARG A 81 -27.73 -0.11 21.73
CA ARG A 81 -28.44 -1.40 21.64
C ARG A 81 -27.50 -2.58 21.50
N ILE A 82 -26.49 -2.47 20.63
CA ILE A 82 -25.49 -3.51 20.42
C ILE A 82 -24.67 -3.68 21.71
N TRP A 83 -24.20 -2.57 22.29
CA TRP A 83 -23.41 -2.60 23.51
C TRP A 83 -24.16 -3.19 24.71
N LEU A 84 -25.45 -2.88 24.86
CA LEU A 84 -26.28 -3.48 25.91
C LEU A 84 -26.44 -4.98 25.74
N ASP A 85 -26.62 -5.47 24.51
CA ASP A 85 -26.65 -6.90 24.23
C ASP A 85 -25.33 -7.58 24.64
N ARG A 86 -24.20 -7.00 24.25
CA ARG A 86 -22.86 -7.52 24.60
C ARG A 86 -22.57 -7.45 26.09
N TYR A 87 -22.91 -6.33 26.74
CA TYR A 87 -22.80 -6.15 28.18
C TYR A 87 -23.60 -7.22 28.94
N ASN A 88 -24.84 -7.47 28.52
CA ASN A 88 -25.68 -8.49 29.14
C ASN A 88 -25.16 -9.91 28.91
N ARG A 89 -24.69 -10.22 27.70
CA ARG A 89 -24.13 -11.52 27.30
C ARG A 89 -22.84 -11.84 28.05
N ASP A 90 -21.95 -10.87 28.22
CA ASP A 90 -20.56 -11.08 28.64
C ASP A 90 -20.34 -10.87 30.15
N GLY A 91 -21.40 -10.87 30.96
CA GLY A 91 -21.30 -10.86 32.43
C GLY A 91 -21.41 -9.49 33.09
N LYS A 92 -21.86 -8.46 32.37
CA LYS A 92 -22.15 -7.11 32.90
C LYS A 92 -20.94 -6.48 33.59
N THR A 93 -21.03 -6.19 34.89
CA THR A 93 -19.98 -5.54 35.70
C THR A 93 -18.67 -6.32 35.71
N GLU A 94 -18.73 -7.65 35.60
CA GLU A 94 -17.55 -8.53 35.54
C GLU A 94 -16.85 -8.51 34.17
N ALA A 95 -17.53 -8.02 33.14
CA ALA A 95 -16.96 -7.96 31.80
C ALA A 95 -15.87 -6.90 31.72
N ASN A 96 -14.81 -7.13 30.95
CA ASN A 96 -13.80 -6.11 30.66
C ASN A 96 -14.09 -5.42 29.31
N LEU A 97 -15.28 -4.83 29.21
CA LEU A 97 -15.77 -4.14 28.01
C LEU A 97 -15.70 -2.62 28.14
N ARG A 98 -15.30 -1.96 27.05
CA ARG A 98 -15.45 -0.52 26.79
C ARG A 98 -16.23 -0.30 25.51
N PHE A 99 -16.93 0.83 25.42
CA PHE A 99 -17.81 1.14 24.29
C PHE A 99 -17.46 2.49 23.69
N PHE A 100 -16.92 2.51 22.47
CA PHE A 100 -16.50 3.74 21.81
C PHE A 100 -17.43 4.09 20.66
N LEU A 101 -17.88 5.34 20.59
CA LEU A 101 -18.49 5.90 19.39
C LEU A 101 -17.50 6.81 18.71
N PHE A 102 -17.07 6.48 17.49
CA PHE A 102 -16.33 7.39 16.63
C PHE A 102 -17.29 8.00 15.61
N THR A 103 -17.41 9.32 15.61
CA THR A 103 -18.28 10.04 14.67
C THR A 103 -17.55 11.23 14.05
N THR A 104 -17.76 11.45 12.75
CA THR A 104 -17.26 12.66 12.06
C THR A 104 -18.16 13.87 12.32
N GLY A 105 -19.41 13.65 12.75
CA GLY A 105 -20.29 14.71 13.25
C GLY A 105 -19.92 15.14 14.67
N SER A 106 -20.40 16.32 15.09
CA SER A 106 -20.12 16.88 16.41
C SER A 106 -21.30 16.70 17.37
N ILE A 107 -21.07 16.70 18.68
CA ILE A 107 -22.17 16.68 19.65
C ILE A 107 -22.77 18.08 19.79
N SER A 108 -24.11 18.17 19.87
CA SER A 108 -24.80 19.43 20.16
C SER A 108 -24.46 19.93 21.57
N ASN A 109 -24.20 21.24 21.69
CA ASN A 109 -23.92 21.94 22.95
C ASN A 109 -25.05 21.88 24.00
N SER A 110 -26.26 21.48 23.60
CA SER A 110 -27.38 21.27 24.52
C SER A 110 -27.61 19.79 24.90
N SER A 111 -26.84 18.87 24.32
CA SER A 111 -27.08 17.44 24.48
C SER A 111 -26.39 16.86 25.71
N PHE A 112 -27.08 15.94 26.40
CA PHE A 112 -26.47 15.19 27.51
C PHE A 112 -25.33 14.28 27.05
N LEU A 113 -25.23 13.98 25.74
CA LEU A 113 -24.17 13.15 25.18
C LEU A 113 -22.77 13.74 25.40
N GLN A 114 -22.65 15.04 25.71
CA GLN A 114 -21.39 15.66 26.10
C GLN A 114 -20.74 15.01 27.33
N HIS A 115 -21.54 14.40 28.21
CA HIS A 115 -21.01 13.68 29.37
C HIS A 115 -20.24 12.41 29.00
N PHE A 116 -20.35 11.93 27.76
CA PHE A 116 -19.57 10.80 27.25
C PHE A 116 -18.35 11.25 26.43
N LEU A 117 -18.10 12.54 26.26
CA LEU A 117 -16.87 13.00 25.60
C LEU A 117 -15.64 12.58 26.41
N VAL A 118 -14.51 12.40 25.72
CA VAL A 118 -13.21 12.09 26.36
C VAL A 118 -12.87 13.12 27.45
N GLU A 119 -13.15 14.39 27.15
CA GLU A 119 -13.01 15.51 28.08
C GLU A 119 -14.41 16.12 28.30
N PRO A 120 -15.20 15.60 29.25
CA PRO A 120 -16.54 16.11 29.49
C PRO A 120 -16.47 17.53 30.08
N PRO A 121 -17.49 18.37 29.86
CA PRO A 121 -17.56 19.68 30.48
C PRO A 121 -17.49 19.56 32.01
N THR A 122 -16.82 20.51 32.67
CA THR A 122 -16.66 20.53 34.13
C THR A 122 -18.00 20.38 34.83
N LYS A 123 -18.14 19.35 35.66
CA LYS A 123 -19.35 19.11 36.45
C LYS A 123 -19.48 20.23 37.49
N ASP A 124 -20.61 20.92 37.49
CA ASP A 124 -21.05 21.69 38.65
C ASP A 124 -21.39 20.71 39.78
N ASP A 125 -21.08 21.05 41.03
CA ASP A 125 -21.22 20.16 42.21
C ASP A 125 -22.70 19.75 42.48
N ASN A 126 -23.65 20.44 41.83
CA ASN A 126 -25.09 20.18 41.86
C ASN A 126 -25.62 19.48 40.59
N SER A 127 -24.74 18.91 39.75
CA SER A 127 -25.14 18.33 38.45
C SER A 127 -25.93 17.01 38.58
N VAL A 128 -26.97 16.88 37.76
CA VAL A 128 -27.82 15.68 37.63
C VAL A 128 -26.97 14.49 37.16
N SER A 129 -27.19 13.30 37.72
CA SER A 129 -26.43 12.10 37.32
C SER A 129 -26.64 11.73 35.85
N ILE A 130 -25.62 11.13 35.20
CA ILE A 130 -25.70 10.70 33.79
C ILE A 130 -26.86 9.71 33.59
N THR A 131 -27.10 8.84 34.57
CA THR A 131 -28.22 7.89 34.56
C THR A 131 -29.58 8.58 34.59
N GLN A 132 -29.76 9.63 35.40
CA GLN A 132 -30.99 10.44 35.40
C GLN A 132 -31.19 11.19 34.08
N LEU A 133 -30.13 11.76 33.50
CA LEU A 133 -30.19 12.40 32.19
C LEU A 133 -30.57 11.40 31.09
N THR A 134 -29.97 10.22 31.11
CA THR A 134 -30.25 9.12 30.18
C THR A 134 -31.71 8.67 30.30
N ASN A 135 -32.22 8.43 31.51
CA ASN A 135 -33.62 8.06 31.74
C ASN A 135 -34.59 9.15 31.25
N THR A 136 -34.24 10.42 31.47
CA THR A 136 -35.04 11.57 31.00
C THR A 136 -35.09 11.63 29.48
N ALA A 137 -33.96 11.40 28.80
CA ALA A 137 -33.91 11.32 27.35
C ALA A 137 -34.76 10.16 26.82
N LEU A 138 -34.58 8.96 27.38
CA LEU A 138 -35.35 7.76 27.00
C LEU A 138 -36.86 7.96 27.15
N ALA A 139 -37.32 8.55 28.26
CA ALA A 139 -38.74 8.82 28.53
C ALA A 139 -39.38 9.80 27.54
N ARG A 140 -38.60 10.70 26.93
CA ARG A 140 -39.08 11.65 25.90
C ARG A 140 -39.26 10.99 24.53
N SER A 141 -38.69 9.82 24.30
CA SER A 141 -38.68 9.19 22.99
C SER A 141 -40.02 8.53 22.66
N LYS A 142 -40.47 8.71 21.42
CA LYS A 142 -41.61 8.00 20.81
C LYS A 142 -41.18 6.96 19.77
N SER A 143 -39.86 6.80 19.58
CA SER A 143 -39.31 5.89 18.58
C SER A 143 -39.38 4.45 19.08
N LYS A 144 -40.01 3.55 18.30
CA LYS A 144 -40.09 2.11 18.63
C LYS A 144 -38.71 1.50 18.94
N LEU A 145 -37.68 1.93 18.21
CA LEU A 145 -36.31 1.46 18.43
C LEU A 145 -35.78 1.87 19.81
N ILE A 146 -35.92 3.15 20.15
CA ILE A 146 -35.38 3.71 21.40
C ILE A 146 -36.20 3.22 22.60
N THR A 147 -37.52 3.04 22.45
CA THR A 147 -38.37 2.44 23.50
C THR A 147 -37.94 1.01 23.82
N ALA A 148 -37.66 0.18 22.81
CA ALA A 148 -37.16 -1.17 23.05
C ALA A 148 -35.79 -1.17 23.77
N ILE A 149 -34.93 -0.19 23.47
CA ILE A 149 -33.65 -0.01 24.17
C ILE A 149 -33.89 0.43 25.61
N ALA A 150 -34.84 1.33 25.85
CA ALA A 150 -35.24 1.75 27.19
C ALA A 150 -35.71 0.56 28.03
N ASP A 151 -36.52 -0.32 27.45
CA ASP A 151 -37.03 -1.52 28.12
C ASP A 151 -35.90 -2.46 28.55
N GLU A 152 -34.90 -2.70 27.69
CA GLU A 152 -33.71 -3.49 28.04
C GLU A 152 -32.83 -2.79 29.08
N PHE A 153 -32.59 -1.49 28.92
CA PHE A 153 -31.80 -0.69 29.86
C PHE A 153 -32.42 -0.66 31.26
N ASN A 154 -33.75 -0.62 31.35
CA ASN A 154 -34.48 -0.61 32.61
C ASN A 154 -34.47 -1.95 33.36
N LYS A 155 -34.05 -3.05 32.72
CA LYS A 155 -33.83 -4.34 33.41
C LYS A 155 -32.54 -4.34 34.23
N LEU A 156 -31.62 -3.41 33.98
CA LEU A 156 -30.40 -3.27 34.75
C LEU A 156 -30.70 -2.64 36.12
N THR A 157 -29.95 -3.06 37.13
CA THR A 157 -29.88 -2.37 38.43
C THR A 157 -29.24 -0.99 38.26
N ASP A 158 -29.44 -0.08 39.23
CA ASP A 158 -28.87 1.27 39.12
C ASP A 158 -27.32 1.25 39.09
N GLU A 159 -26.69 0.36 39.85
CA GLU A 159 -25.23 0.12 39.80
C GLU A 159 -24.77 -0.34 38.41
N GLN A 160 -25.52 -1.25 37.77
CA GLN A 160 -25.22 -1.73 36.41
C GLN A 160 -25.45 -0.65 35.35
N LYS A 161 -26.43 0.24 35.54
CA LYS A 161 -26.64 1.38 34.65
C LYS A 161 -25.47 2.34 34.72
N ASP A 162 -25.04 2.68 35.93
CA ASP A 162 -23.90 3.57 36.16
C ASP A 162 -22.61 2.97 35.58
N ASP A 163 -22.34 1.68 35.83
CA ASP A 163 -21.20 0.96 35.26
C ASP A 163 -21.25 0.95 33.73
N PHE A 164 -22.37 0.54 33.13
CA PHE A 164 -22.54 0.50 31.68
C PHE A 164 -22.31 1.88 31.03
N LEU A 165 -22.93 2.93 31.56
CA LEU A 165 -22.79 4.28 31.02
C LEU A 165 -21.37 4.85 31.21
N SER A 166 -20.70 4.51 32.31
CA SER A 166 -19.32 4.94 32.57
C SER A 166 -18.30 4.35 31.57
N ARG A 167 -18.64 3.25 30.90
CA ARG A 167 -17.80 2.59 29.89
C ARG A 167 -17.97 3.17 28.49
N ILE A 168 -18.92 4.07 28.29
CA ILE A 168 -19.19 4.72 27.00
C ILE A 168 -18.32 5.96 26.85
N ILE A 169 -17.59 6.03 25.73
CA ILE A 169 -16.83 7.23 25.33
C ILE A 169 -17.20 7.59 23.88
N ILE A 170 -17.45 8.87 23.64
CA ILE A 170 -17.71 9.43 22.32
C ILE A 170 -16.51 10.28 21.88
N PHE A 171 -16.00 9.98 20.69
CA PHE A 171 -15.01 10.74 19.96
C PHE A 171 -15.72 11.43 18.80
N ASP A 172 -16.08 12.70 18.98
CA ASP A 172 -16.79 13.50 17.99
C ASP A 172 -15.84 14.35 17.15
N GLY A 173 -16.33 14.86 16.02
CA GLY A 173 -15.52 15.65 15.09
C GLY A 173 -14.30 14.90 14.55
N GLY A 174 -14.37 13.57 14.48
CA GLY A 174 -13.29 12.74 13.95
C GLY A 174 -13.03 12.99 12.46
N PRO A 175 -11.85 12.56 11.95
CA PRO A 175 -11.48 12.76 10.55
C PRO A 175 -12.38 11.98 9.60
N ARG A 176 -12.67 12.57 8.44
CA ARG A 176 -13.40 11.88 7.37
C ARG A 176 -12.50 10.97 6.56
N ILE A 177 -13.12 10.09 5.79
CA ILE A 177 -12.42 9.04 5.05
C ILE A 177 -11.40 9.60 4.05
N GLU A 178 -11.66 10.76 3.48
CA GLU A 178 -10.80 11.51 2.55
C GLU A 178 -9.56 12.10 3.23
N ASP A 179 -9.64 12.41 4.53
CA ASP A 179 -8.55 12.99 5.29
C ASP A 179 -7.57 11.93 5.81
N LEU A 180 -8.05 10.71 6.04
CA LEU A 180 -7.26 9.62 6.64
C LEU A 180 -5.93 9.36 5.92
N PRO A 181 -5.85 9.26 4.57
CA PRO A 181 -4.57 9.05 3.89
C PRO A 181 -3.56 10.16 4.19
N THR A 182 -4.00 11.42 4.19
CA THR A 182 -3.13 12.57 4.47
C THR A 182 -2.66 12.56 5.92
N ILE A 183 -3.55 12.23 6.87
CA ILE A 183 -3.20 12.10 8.29
C ILE A 183 -2.16 11.01 8.49
N ILE A 184 -2.37 9.81 7.93
CA ILE A 184 -1.43 8.69 8.05
C ILE A 184 -0.06 9.07 7.48
N LYS A 185 -0.02 9.58 6.24
CA LYS A 185 1.25 9.97 5.58
C LYS A 185 2.00 11.07 6.32
N ASN A 186 1.32 12.07 6.87
CA ASN A 186 1.98 13.22 7.48
C ASN A 186 2.33 13.00 8.95
N GLN A 187 1.52 12.25 9.69
CA GLN A 187 1.68 12.09 11.13
C GLN A 187 2.40 10.79 11.49
N HIS A 188 2.14 9.71 10.75
CA HIS A 188 2.59 8.35 11.13
C HIS A 188 3.70 7.78 10.22
N MET A 189 3.99 8.40 9.07
CA MET A 189 5.06 7.98 8.15
C MET A 189 6.28 8.92 8.16
N ARG A 190 6.57 9.55 9.31
CA ARG A 190 7.62 10.61 9.39
C ARG A 190 9.03 10.12 9.05
N ILE A 191 9.34 8.86 9.37
CA ILE A 191 10.63 8.23 9.08
C ILE A 191 10.83 7.92 7.59
N ILE A 192 9.76 7.98 6.79
CA ILE A 192 9.79 7.75 5.35
C ILE A 192 10.05 9.06 4.62
N ARG A 193 10.98 9.02 3.66
CA ARG A 193 11.29 10.15 2.76
C ARG A 193 10.00 10.65 2.11
N ARG A 194 9.80 11.98 2.10
CA ARG A 194 8.55 12.62 1.64
C ARG A 194 8.11 12.14 0.26
N ASP A 195 9.07 12.07 -0.67
CA ASP A 195 8.84 11.67 -2.07
C ASP A 195 8.34 10.22 -2.21
N ASN A 196 8.62 9.36 -1.22
CA ASN A 196 8.27 7.94 -1.25
C ASN A 196 7.00 7.62 -0.46
N ARG A 197 6.42 8.59 0.26
CA ARG A 197 5.28 8.34 1.17
C ARG A 197 4.04 7.87 0.44
N ASP A 198 3.76 8.43 -0.74
CA ASP A 198 2.59 8.04 -1.52
C ASP A 198 2.70 6.60 -2.01
N ALA A 199 3.82 6.24 -2.65
CA ALA A 199 4.06 4.88 -3.14
C ALA A 199 4.05 3.83 -2.02
N ILE A 200 4.65 4.13 -0.86
CA ILE A 200 4.65 3.21 0.29
C ILE A 200 3.25 3.10 0.90
N PHE A 201 2.50 4.21 0.99
CA PHE A 201 1.14 4.19 1.52
C PHE A 201 0.19 3.36 0.63
N GLU A 202 0.28 3.48 -0.69
CA GLU A 202 -0.53 2.68 -1.63
C GLU A 202 -0.28 1.18 -1.44
N ARG A 203 0.98 0.77 -1.23
CA ARG A 203 1.33 -0.63 -0.95
C ARG A 203 0.84 -1.09 0.42
N LEU A 204 0.95 -0.23 1.43
CA LEU A 204 0.40 -0.51 2.75
C LEU A 204 -1.11 -0.70 2.70
N GLU A 205 -1.82 0.21 2.04
CA GLU A 205 -3.27 0.14 1.88
C GLU A 205 -3.69 -1.11 1.09
N GLY A 206 -2.95 -1.46 0.03
CA GLY A 206 -3.18 -2.70 -0.72
C GLY A 206 -3.03 -3.96 0.14
N TRP A 207 -1.96 -4.05 0.94
CA TRP A 207 -1.76 -5.16 1.88
C TRP A 207 -2.86 -5.19 2.96
N TRP A 208 -3.17 -4.02 3.53
CA TRP A 208 -4.19 -3.88 4.57
C TRP A 208 -5.54 -4.37 4.08
N ASN A 209 -6.00 -3.88 2.92
CA ASN A 209 -7.28 -4.28 2.33
C ASN A 209 -7.35 -5.79 2.06
N ASN A 210 -6.29 -6.40 1.53
CA ASN A 210 -6.25 -7.86 1.36
C ASN A 210 -6.35 -8.60 2.70
N THR A 211 -5.71 -8.09 3.75
CA THR A 211 -5.77 -8.67 5.10
C THR A 211 -7.19 -8.56 5.68
N ILE A 212 -7.90 -7.45 5.44
CA ILE A 212 -9.31 -7.30 5.83
C ILE A 212 -10.20 -8.26 5.05
N VAL A 213 -9.99 -8.44 3.74
CA VAL A 213 -10.72 -9.44 2.95
C VAL A 213 -10.50 -10.85 3.50
N ASP A 214 -9.28 -11.19 3.90
CA ASP A 214 -8.99 -12.50 4.50
C ASP A 214 -9.66 -12.70 5.86
N LEU A 215 -9.79 -11.64 6.68
CA LEU A 215 -10.60 -11.66 7.91
C LEU A 215 -12.08 -11.90 7.61
N LEU A 216 -12.66 -11.10 6.71
CA LEU A 216 -14.10 -11.14 6.39
C LEU A 216 -14.51 -12.46 5.70
N THR A 217 -13.59 -13.06 4.93
CA THR A 217 -13.81 -14.37 4.29
C THR A 217 -13.49 -15.55 5.22
N GLY A 218 -12.98 -15.29 6.44
CA GLY A 218 -12.62 -16.30 7.41
C GLY A 218 -11.35 -17.10 7.08
N LYS A 219 -10.58 -16.70 6.06
CA LYS A 219 -9.26 -17.25 5.77
C LYS A 219 -8.27 -16.92 6.88
N ARG A 220 -8.39 -15.73 7.46
CA ARG A 220 -7.73 -15.31 8.69
C ARG A 220 -8.77 -15.24 9.80
N LYS A 221 -8.46 -15.83 10.97
CA LYS A 221 -9.33 -15.76 12.17
C LYS A 221 -8.73 -14.93 13.31
N GLU A 222 -7.43 -14.70 13.24
CA GLU A 222 -6.66 -13.98 14.24
C GLU A 222 -6.78 -12.47 14.02
N ALA A 223 -6.89 -11.73 15.12
CA ALA A 223 -6.88 -10.27 15.10
C ALA A 223 -5.60 -9.74 14.45
N ILE A 224 -5.67 -8.53 13.91
CA ILE A 224 -4.50 -7.85 13.32
C ILE A 224 -3.90 -6.94 14.37
N PHE A 225 -2.60 -7.10 14.63
CA PHE A 225 -1.88 -6.29 15.61
C PHE A 225 -1.25 -5.05 14.97
N GLY A 226 -1.05 -4.01 15.77
CA GLY A 226 -0.34 -2.80 15.37
C GLY A 226 1.09 -3.07 14.90
N TYR A 227 1.81 -3.99 15.55
CA TYR A 227 3.18 -4.35 15.16
C TYR A 227 3.25 -4.91 13.72
N GLU A 228 2.20 -5.59 13.23
CA GLU A 228 2.19 -6.11 11.85
C GLU A 228 2.23 -4.96 10.83
N ILE A 229 1.56 -3.84 11.14
CA ILE A 229 1.59 -2.64 10.31
C ILE A 229 2.99 -2.01 10.33
N SER A 230 3.61 -1.93 11.50
CA SER A 230 4.99 -1.43 11.65
C SER A 230 5.99 -2.28 10.87
N ASP A 231 5.89 -3.60 10.96
CA ASP A 231 6.74 -4.54 10.21
C ASP A 231 6.56 -4.37 8.69
N LYS A 232 5.33 -4.20 8.23
CA LYS A 232 5.05 -3.97 6.80
C LYS A 232 5.54 -2.62 6.33
N LEU A 233 5.34 -1.56 7.10
CA LEU A 233 5.87 -0.23 6.81
C LEU A 233 7.40 -0.25 6.74
N ALA A 234 8.07 -0.94 7.67
CA ALA A 234 9.51 -1.09 7.66
C ALA A 234 9.98 -1.84 6.41
N ALA A 235 9.37 -3.00 6.10
CA ALA A 235 9.69 -3.80 4.92
C ALA A 235 9.52 -3.00 3.62
N PHE A 236 8.39 -2.30 3.46
CA PHE A 236 8.18 -1.44 2.30
C PHE A 236 9.20 -0.30 2.26
N SER A 237 9.53 0.33 3.39
CA SER A 237 10.52 1.39 3.44
C SER A 237 11.92 0.93 3.01
N GLU A 238 12.30 -0.32 3.29
CA GLU A 238 13.59 -0.89 2.87
C GLU A 238 13.74 -0.99 1.34
N GLU A 239 12.63 -1.16 0.62
CA GLU A 239 12.63 -1.22 -0.84
C GLU A 239 12.90 0.15 -1.49
N TYR A 240 12.67 1.25 -0.76
CA TYR A 240 12.80 2.62 -1.23
C TYR A 240 13.99 3.36 -0.58
N LYS A 241 14.93 2.64 0.05
CA LYS A 241 16.19 3.21 0.54
C LYS A 241 17.08 3.63 -0.64
N SER A 242 18.02 4.56 -0.41
CA SER A 242 18.90 5.11 -1.46
C SER A 242 19.84 4.09 -2.10
N ASP A 243 20.04 2.94 -1.48
CA ASP A 243 20.84 1.81 -1.95
C ASP A 243 19.99 0.71 -2.61
N ASN A 244 18.67 0.92 -2.74
CA ASN A 244 17.73 -0.08 -3.25
C ASN A 244 16.68 0.54 -4.19
N LEU A 245 16.05 -0.29 -5.01
CA LEU A 245 14.87 0.06 -5.81
C LEU A 245 13.89 -1.13 -5.79
N PRO A 246 12.57 -0.88 -5.75
CA PRO A 246 11.58 -1.95 -5.71
C PRO A 246 11.63 -2.78 -6.99
N ILE A 247 11.55 -4.11 -6.85
CA ILE A 247 11.57 -5.07 -7.95
C ILE A 247 10.14 -5.58 -8.19
N THR A 248 9.57 -5.25 -9.36
CA THR A 248 8.16 -5.54 -9.70
C THR A 248 8.02 -6.50 -10.88
N PHE A 249 9.10 -6.73 -11.64
CA PHE A 249 9.09 -7.55 -12.86
C PHE A 249 9.73 -8.94 -12.72
N ARG A 250 10.01 -9.40 -11.49
CA ARG A 250 10.51 -10.77 -11.26
C ARG A 250 9.51 -11.79 -11.80
N GLY A 251 9.99 -12.69 -12.66
CA GLY A 251 9.19 -13.76 -13.26
C GLY A 251 8.12 -13.31 -14.27
N LYS A 252 8.00 -12.01 -14.57
CA LYS A 252 7.07 -11.52 -15.59
C LYS A 252 7.53 -11.92 -17.00
N ILE A 253 6.58 -12.08 -17.89
CA ILE A 253 6.75 -12.47 -19.30
C ILE A 253 5.87 -11.52 -20.14
N PRO A 254 6.33 -11.04 -21.30
CA PRO A 254 5.52 -10.21 -22.18
C PRO A 254 4.26 -10.95 -22.65
N VAL A 255 3.20 -10.18 -22.96
CA VAL A 255 1.97 -10.73 -23.54
C VAL A 255 2.23 -11.12 -24.99
N GLY A 256 2.04 -12.39 -25.32
CA GLY A 256 2.27 -12.95 -26.66
C GLY A 256 3.45 -13.93 -26.73
N GLU A 257 3.63 -14.55 -27.89
CA GLU A 257 4.75 -15.45 -28.14
C GLU A 257 6.05 -14.66 -28.40
N ILE A 258 7.16 -15.14 -27.82
CA ILE A 258 8.49 -14.59 -28.09
C ILE A 258 9.06 -15.28 -29.34
N ASP A 259 9.03 -14.57 -30.47
CA ASP A 259 9.65 -14.99 -31.72
C ASP A 259 11.10 -14.51 -31.82
N ALA A 260 12.03 -15.31 -31.31
CA ALA A 260 13.46 -15.00 -31.36
C ALA A 260 14.03 -14.88 -32.79
N MET A 261 13.37 -15.49 -33.78
CA MET A 261 13.88 -15.53 -35.16
C MET A 261 13.54 -14.26 -35.93
N ASN A 262 12.36 -13.69 -35.70
CA ASN A 262 11.86 -12.54 -36.45
C ASN A 262 11.79 -11.23 -35.66
N ASP A 263 12.20 -11.20 -34.39
CA ASP A 263 12.18 -9.98 -33.60
C ASP A 263 13.07 -8.87 -34.23
N PRO A 264 12.53 -7.68 -34.53
CA PRO A 264 13.24 -6.63 -35.26
C PRO A 264 14.12 -5.74 -34.36
N ARG A 265 14.13 -5.94 -33.04
CA ARG A 265 14.94 -5.15 -32.12
C ARG A 265 16.43 -5.33 -32.43
N LEU A 266 17.19 -4.23 -32.41
CA LEU A 266 18.55 -4.17 -32.92
C LEU A 266 19.50 -5.10 -32.15
N PHE A 267 19.32 -5.21 -30.83
CA PHE A 267 20.10 -6.16 -30.04
C PHE A 267 19.84 -7.62 -30.47
N VAL A 268 18.62 -7.98 -30.84
CA VAL A 268 18.29 -9.34 -31.32
C VAL A 268 18.94 -9.61 -32.68
N VAL A 269 18.89 -8.63 -33.58
CA VAL A 269 19.59 -8.69 -34.87
C VAL A 269 21.08 -8.97 -34.66
N GLN A 270 21.73 -8.24 -33.76
CA GLN A 270 23.13 -8.45 -33.41
C GLN A 270 23.40 -9.87 -32.88
N LEU A 271 22.57 -10.38 -31.97
CA LEU A 271 22.74 -11.73 -31.41
C LEU A 271 22.59 -12.83 -32.48
N ARG A 272 21.71 -12.63 -33.46
CA ARG A 272 21.60 -13.54 -34.61
C ARG A 272 22.83 -13.48 -35.51
N GLU A 273 23.39 -12.30 -35.74
CA GLU A 273 24.58 -12.09 -36.56
C GLU A 273 25.82 -12.79 -35.99
N ILE A 274 26.00 -12.75 -34.66
CA ILE A 274 27.05 -13.51 -33.98
C ILE A 274 26.66 -14.98 -33.72
N GLY A 275 25.57 -15.49 -34.29
CA GLY A 275 25.19 -16.90 -34.22
C GLY A 275 24.85 -17.44 -32.81
N VAL A 276 24.20 -16.63 -31.97
CA VAL A 276 23.66 -17.08 -30.68
C VAL A 276 22.42 -17.94 -30.89
N SER A 277 22.26 -19.00 -30.09
CA SER A 277 21.12 -19.92 -30.22
C SER A 277 19.78 -19.26 -29.89
N SER A 278 18.70 -19.71 -30.54
CA SER A 278 17.33 -19.18 -30.34
C SER A 278 16.88 -19.18 -28.88
N ASN A 279 17.24 -20.21 -28.11
CA ASN A 279 16.92 -20.29 -26.67
C ASN A 279 17.63 -19.20 -25.85
N ARG A 280 18.90 -18.90 -26.14
CA ARG A 280 19.63 -17.81 -25.47
C ARG A 280 19.08 -16.45 -25.90
N ILE A 281 18.73 -16.29 -27.16
CA ILE A 281 18.06 -15.08 -27.66
C ILE A 281 16.70 -14.87 -26.96
N ARG A 282 15.92 -15.94 -26.74
CA ARG A 282 14.66 -15.87 -25.98
C ARG A 282 14.89 -15.36 -24.55
N ASN A 283 15.94 -15.83 -23.87
CA ASN A 283 16.31 -15.35 -22.54
C ASN A 283 16.74 -13.87 -22.58
N ALA A 284 17.53 -13.47 -23.57
CA ALA A 284 17.91 -12.08 -23.79
C ALA A 284 16.68 -11.15 -23.97
N ILE A 285 15.68 -11.61 -24.71
CA ILE A 285 14.41 -10.88 -24.89
C ILE A 285 13.66 -10.74 -23.57
N LEU A 286 13.64 -11.77 -22.73
CA LEU A 286 13.01 -11.71 -21.40
C LEU A 286 13.74 -10.73 -20.49
N ASP A 287 15.07 -10.77 -20.46
CA ASP A 287 15.87 -9.87 -19.63
C ASP A 287 15.75 -8.42 -20.11
N TYR A 288 15.76 -8.17 -21.43
CA TYR A 288 15.45 -6.85 -22.01
C TYR A 288 14.06 -6.37 -21.56
N TYR A 289 13.03 -7.20 -21.70
CA TYR A 289 11.65 -6.81 -21.37
C TYR A 289 11.53 -6.44 -19.88
N ARG A 290 12.03 -7.30 -19.00
CA ARG A 290 11.99 -7.06 -17.56
C ARG A 290 12.78 -5.82 -17.17
N ALA A 291 13.98 -5.62 -17.71
CA ALA A 291 14.76 -4.41 -17.43
C ALA A 291 14.09 -3.15 -17.95
N PHE A 292 13.54 -3.18 -19.16
CA PHE A 292 12.87 -2.03 -19.78
C PHE A 292 11.65 -1.62 -18.96
N GLU A 293 10.74 -2.56 -18.67
CA GLU A 293 9.54 -2.28 -17.88
C GLU A 293 9.87 -1.90 -16.43
N GLN A 294 10.89 -2.53 -15.83
CA GLN A 294 11.36 -2.18 -14.49
C GLN A 294 11.86 -0.74 -14.43
N ARG A 295 12.68 -0.31 -15.41
CA ARG A 295 13.16 1.08 -15.55
C ARG A 295 11.99 2.04 -15.76
N SER A 296 11.02 1.68 -16.61
CA SER A 296 9.81 2.48 -16.81
C SER A 296 8.96 2.60 -15.54
N SER A 297 8.87 1.56 -14.71
CA SER A 297 8.22 1.63 -13.40
C SER A 297 8.93 2.63 -12.49
N TRP A 298 10.26 2.51 -12.36
CA TRP A 298 11.06 3.41 -11.51
C TRP A 298 10.96 4.87 -11.95
N ALA A 299 10.93 5.13 -13.25
CA ALA A 299 10.76 6.48 -13.79
C ALA A 299 9.35 7.04 -13.51
N ARG A 300 8.28 6.26 -13.72
CA ARG A 300 6.90 6.69 -13.44
C ARG A 300 6.66 6.99 -11.96
N GLU A 301 7.30 6.22 -11.08
CA GLU A 301 7.22 6.38 -9.63
C GLU A 301 8.25 7.39 -9.08
N ASN A 302 9.01 8.07 -9.95
CA ASN A 302 10.03 9.07 -9.60
C ASN A 302 11.07 8.57 -8.57
N LEU A 303 11.51 7.31 -8.71
CA LEU A 303 12.41 6.63 -7.76
C LEU A 303 13.90 6.85 -8.05
N LEU A 304 14.20 7.34 -9.26
CA LEU A 304 15.54 7.61 -9.74
C LEU A 304 15.90 9.07 -9.45
N VAL A 305 17.14 9.29 -9.02
CA VAL A 305 17.71 10.64 -8.92
C VAL A 305 18.02 11.15 -10.34
N THR A 306 17.88 12.45 -10.58
CA THR A 306 18.24 13.07 -11.87
C THR A 306 19.67 12.71 -12.27
N GLY A 307 19.86 12.14 -13.47
CA GLY A 307 21.17 11.71 -13.97
C GLY A 307 21.60 10.30 -13.54
N GLU A 308 20.92 9.68 -12.56
CA GLU A 308 21.31 8.36 -12.03
C GLU A 308 21.26 7.26 -13.09
N MET A 309 20.30 7.35 -14.01
CA MET A 309 20.11 6.37 -15.07
C MET A 309 21.21 6.48 -16.12
N GLU A 310 21.57 7.71 -16.48
CA GLU A 310 22.66 8.03 -17.40
C GLU A 310 24.01 7.57 -16.82
N ASP A 311 24.31 7.92 -15.57
CA ASP A 311 25.53 7.49 -14.87
C ASP A 311 25.61 5.95 -14.78
N TYR A 312 24.47 5.30 -14.56
CA TYR A 312 24.39 3.84 -14.57
C TYR A 312 24.69 3.25 -15.95
N GLU A 313 24.12 3.81 -17.00
CA GLU A 313 24.38 3.37 -18.38
C GLU A 313 25.84 3.58 -18.78
N ASP A 314 26.44 4.71 -18.43
CA ASP A 314 27.83 5.01 -18.72
C ASP A 314 28.77 4.00 -18.04
N ARG A 315 28.49 3.60 -16.78
CA ARG A 315 29.24 2.52 -16.11
C ARG A 315 29.14 1.18 -16.84
N LEU A 316 27.97 0.83 -17.38
CA LEU A 316 27.81 -0.39 -18.16
C LEU A 316 28.60 -0.31 -19.47
N VAL A 317 28.56 0.83 -20.16
CA VAL A 317 29.34 1.06 -21.40
C VAL A 317 30.84 0.98 -21.12
N ASP A 318 31.33 1.60 -20.05
CA ASP A 318 32.74 1.59 -19.65
C ASP A 318 33.23 0.17 -19.39
N GLU A 319 32.49 -0.62 -18.61
CA GLU A 319 32.89 -1.99 -18.32
C GLU A 319 32.81 -2.87 -19.58
N TRP A 320 31.76 -2.72 -20.40
CA TRP A 320 31.70 -3.41 -21.69
C TRP A 320 32.89 -3.06 -22.59
N SER A 321 33.31 -1.78 -22.64
CA SER A 321 34.45 -1.36 -23.45
C SER A 321 35.73 -2.07 -23.04
N ARG A 322 35.97 -2.23 -21.73
CA ARG A 322 37.15 -2.94 -21.21
C ARG A 322 37.20 -4.40 -21.67
N TYR A 323 36.08 -5.13 -21.55
CA TYR A 323 36.03 -6.52 -22.00
C TYR A 323 36.12 -6.62 -23.53
N LYS A 324 35.49 -5.69 -24.25
CA LYS A 324 35.58 -5.61 -25.70
C LYS A 324 37.03 -5.39 -26.15
N ASP A 325 37.77 -4.49 -25.50
CA ASP A 325 39.18 -4.23 -25.83
C ASP A 325 40.06 -5.48 -25.63
N VAL A 326 39.82 -6.26 -24.56
CA VAL A 326 40.53 -7.54 -24.32
C VAL A 326 40.19 -8.57 -25.40
N VAL A 327 38.90 -8.76 -25.70
CA VAL A 327 38.46 -9.81 -26.64
C VAL A 327 38.83 -9.46 -28.08
N PHE A 328 38.98 -8.18 -28.40
CA PHE A 328 39.32 -7.70 -29.75
C PHE A 328 40.80 -7.37 -29.93
N GLU A 329 41.65 -7.53 -28.90
CA GLU A 329 43.06 -7.14 -28.91
C GLU A 329 43.87 -7.75 -30.07
N GLU A 330 43.59 -9.01 -30.39
CA GLU A 330 44.31 -9.76 -31.43
C GLU A 330 43.63 -9.70 -32.82
N LEU A 331 42.53 -8.94 -32.96
CA LEU A 331 41.78 -8.86 -34.21
C LEU A 331 42.29 -7.73 -35.10
N ASP A 332 42.33 -7.98 -36.40
CA ASP A 332 42.66 -7.01 -37.44
C ASP A 332 41.64 -7.00 -38.58
N GLU A 333 41.81 -6.11 -39.55
CA GLU A 333 40.91 -5.98 -40.71
C GLU A 333 40.91 -7.22 -41.64
N ASN A 334 41.90 -8.11 -41.52
CA ASN A 334 42.03 -9.32 -42.33
C ASN A 334 41.56 -10.58 -41.59
N SER A 335 41.10 -10.43 -40.35
CA SER A 335 40.65 -11.52 -39.52
C SER A 335 39.43 -12.19 -40.15
N ALA A 336 39.44 -13.52 -40.21
CA ALA A 336 38.35 -14.27 -40.84
C ALA A 336 37.02 -14.03 -40.10
N ASP A 337 35.91 -13.98 -40.85
CA ASP A 337 34.57 -13.76 -40.29
C ASP A 337 34.22 -14.71 -39.14
N GLU A 338 34.68 -15.97 -39.19
CA GLU A 338 34.48 -16.95 -38.11
C GLU A 338 35.18 -16.56 -36.80
N VAL A 339 36.37 -15.94 -36.90
CA VAL A 339 37.13 -15.42 -35.75
C VAL A 339 36.41 -14.20 -35.15
N LEU A 340 35.91 -13.30 -35.99
CA LEU A 340 35.12 -12.13 -35.56
C LEU A 340 33.82 -12.53 -34.85
N ILE A 341 33.12 -13.55 -35.37
CA ILE A 341 31.92 -14.12 -34.74
C ILE A 341 32.29 -14.76 -33.39
N THR A 342 33.41 -15.49 -33.32
CA THR A 342 33.87 -16.13 -32.08
C THR A 342 34.18 -15.10 -31.01
N ALA A 343 34.87 -14.02 -31.37
CA ALA A 343 35.12 -12.88 -30.47
C ALA A 343 33.82 -12.24 -29.99
N GLY A 344 32.85 -11.99 -30.90
CA GLY A 344 31.55 -11.45 -30.52
C GLY A 344 30.75 -12.36 -29.59
N LYS A 345 30.82 -13.68 -29.79
CA LYS A 345 30.23 -14.67 -28.88
C LYS A 345 30.87 -14.64 -27.50
N ALA A 346 32.19 -14.50 -27.41
CA ALA A 346 32.91 -14.41 -26.14
C ALA A 346 32.50 -13.16 -25.36
N LEU A 347 32.47 -11.99 -26.02
CA LEU A 347 32.01 -10.74 -25.41
C LEU A 347 30.55 -10.83 -24.93
N TYR A 348 29.66 -11.42 -25.73
CA TYR A 348 28.27 -11.63 -25.33
C TYR A 348 28.13 -12.64 -24.19
N GLN A 349 28.94 -13.70 -24.17
CA GLN A 349 28.92 -14.71 -23.11
C GLN A 349 29.23 -14.10 -21.74
N TRP A 350 30.21 -13.20 -21.67
CA TRP A 350 30.49 -12.43 -20.45
C TRP A 350 29.25 -11.63 -20.01
N ALA A 351 28.64 -10.88 -20.93
CA ALA A 351 27.46 -10.06 -20.61
C ALA A 351 26.26 -10.92 -20.15
N ASP A 352 26.03 -12.07 -20.77
CA ASP A 352 24.91 -12.97 -20.46
C ASP A 352 25.12 -13.72 -19.13
N LEU A 353 26.31 -14.31 -18.92
CA LEU A 353 26.52 -15.25 -17.82
C LEU A 353 27.19 -14.64 -16.59
N GLU A 354 28.10 -13.69 -16.78
CA GLU A 354 28.98 -13.20 -15.72
C GLU A 354 28.52 -11.84 -15.17
N SER A 355 28.13 -10.91 -16.05
CA SER A 355 27.86 -9.53 -15.68
C SER A 355 26.79 -9.36 -14.58
N GLY A 356 25.77 -10.22 -14.57
CA GLY A 356 24.69 -10.19 -13.59
C GLY A 356 25.13 -10.50 -12.15
N ASN A 357 26.31 -11.09 -11.96
CA ASN A 357 26.89 -11.39 -10.65
C ASN A 357 27.86 -10.31 -10.16
N ILE A 358 28.19 -9.32 -11.00
CA ILE A 358 29.14 -8.26 -10.68
C ILE A 358 28.42 -7.17 -9.89
N HIS A 359 28.80 -7.00 -8.62
CA HIS A 359 28.14 -6.09 -7.71
C HIS A 359 28.30 -4.62 -8.11
N SER A 360 29.45 -4.25 -8.69
CA SER A 360 29.75 -2.90 -9.17
C SER A 360 28.92 -2.48 -10.40
N LEU A 361 28.31 -3.43 -11.11
CA LEU A 361 27.44 -3.17 -12.26
C LEU A 361 25.96 -3.02 -11.88
N ARG A 362 25.62 -3.03 -10.59
CA ARG A 362 24.24 -2.78 -10.17
C ARG A 362 23.97 -1.27 -10.14
N ILE A 363 22.76 -0.87 -10.54
CA ILE A 363 22.34 0.54 -10.44
C ILE A 363 22.48 1.07 -9.01
N ARG A 364 22.09 0.24 -8.02
CA ARG A 364 22.33 0.41 -6.59
C ARG A 364 22.69 -0.94 -5.97
N GLU A 365 23.44 -0.92 -4.86
CA GLU A 365 24.03 -2.12 -4.24
C GLU A 365 23.04 -3.26 -4.00
N ARG A 366 21.82 -2.95 -3.54
CA ARG A 366 20.78 -3.92 -3.18
C ARG A 366 19.83 -4.30 -4.33
N VAL A 367 20.00 -3.72 -5.52
CA VAL A 367 19.29 -4.14 -6.73
C VAL A 367 19.96 -5.40 -7.29
N THR A 368 19.65 -6.54 -6.67
CA THR A 368 20.37 -7.81 -6.87
C THR A 368 19.88 -8.65 -8.05
N GLU A 369 18.75 -8.28 -8.67
CA GLU A 369 18.17 -9.03 -9.78
C GLU A 369 19.04 -8.98 -11.05
N PRO A 370 19.60 -10.10 -11.53
CA PRO A 370 20.53 -10.11 -12.66
C PRO A 370 19.95 -9.58 -13.97
N TYR A 371 18.63 -9.70 -14.16
CA TYR A 371 17.97 -9.23 -15.37
C TYR A 371 18.12 -7.72 -15.57
N VAL A 372 18.31 -6.93 -14.49
CA VAL A 372 18.47 -5.47 -14.56
C VAL A 372 19.78 -5.10 -15.27
N VAL A 373 20.84 -5.86 -15.01
CA VAL A 373 22.17 -5.67 -15.62
C VAL A 373 22.19 -6.25 -17.04
N ARG A 374 21.80 -7.52 -17.20
CA ARG A 374 21.75 -8.21 -18.51
C ARG A 374 20.87 -7.47 -19.51
N GLY A 375 19.64 -7.15 -19.09
CA GLY A 375 18.71 -6.36 -19.87
C GLY A 375 19.19 -4.94 -20.12
N GLY A 376 20.02 -4.38 -19.22
CA GLY A 376 20.68 -3.10 -19.43
C GLY A 376 21.60 -3.09 -20.63
N PHE A 377 22.46 -4.10 -20.78
CA PHE A 377 23.27 -4.27 -21.99
C PHE A 377 22.40 -4.42 -23.26
N HIS A 378 21.29 -5.17 -23.17
CA HIS A 378 20.37 -5.28 -24.30
C HIS A 378 19.72 -3.95 -24.68
N ILE A 379 19.37 -3.10 -23.70
CA ILE A 379 18.84 -1.75 -23.95
C ILE A 379 19.89 -0.87 -24.63
N LEU A 380 21.13 -0.91 -24.15
CA LEU A 380 22.26 -0.18 -24.76
C LEU A 380 22.54 -0.64 -26.20
N ALA A 381 22.52 -1.95 -26.45
CA ALA A 381 22.66 -2.55 -27.78
C ALA A 381 21.45 -2.29 -28.70
N ASN A 382 20.29 -1.96 -28.12
CA ASN A 382 19.07 -1.62 -28.85
C ASN A 382 18.92 -0.11 -29.10
N SER A 383 19.82 0.71 -28.56
CA SER A 383 19.73 2.17 -28.64
C SER A 383 19.78 2.66 -30.09
N ARG A 384 19.06 3.74 -30.38
CA ARG A 384 18.97 4.38 -31.71
C ARG A 384 19.29 5.88 -31.59
N PRO A 385 19.86 6.54 -32.62
CA PRO A 385 20.07 6.04 -33.99
C PRO A 385 21.23 5.04 -34.12
N LEU A 386 22.22 5.10 -33.23
CA LEU A 386 23.31 4.12 -33.14
C LEU A 386 23.27 3.46 -31.75
N PRO A 387 23.63 2.17 -31.66
CA PRO A 387 23.69 1.49 -30.38
C PRO A 387 24.88 2.00 -29.56
N LYS A 388 24.72 2.11 -28.24
CA LYS A 388 25.80 2.54 -27.33
C LYS A 388 26.86 1.44 -27.16
N ILE A 389 26.48 0.18 -27.34
CA ILE A 389 27.37 -0.99 -27.33
C ILE A 389 27.05 -1.91 -28.50
N PHE A 390 27.99 -2.78 -28.87
CA PHE A 390 27.77 -3.76 -29.94
C PHE A 390 28.49 -5.08 -29.67
N TRP A 391 28.05 -6.16 -30.33
CA TRP A 391 28.65 -7.48 -30.11
C TRP A 391 29.64 -7.89 -31.20
N HIS A 392 29.45 -7.43 -32.43
CA HIS A 392 30.31 -7.80 -33.57
C HIS A 392 31.30 -6.67 -33.92
N PRO A 393 32.60 -6.93 -34.14
CA PRO A 393 33.61 -5.90 -34.43
C PRO A 393 33.24 -4.96 -35.59
N HIS A 394 32.71 -5.50 -36.68
CA HIS A 394 32.28 -4.72 -37.86
C HIS A 394 30.83 -4.22 -37.80
N PHE A 395 30.13 -4.33 -36.67
CA PHE A 395 28.70 -4.02 -36.61
C PHE A 395 28.38 -2.56 -36.99
N LEU A 396 29.12 -1.60 -36.43
CA LEU A 396 28.92 -0.19 -36.73
C LEU A 396 29.22 0.15 -38.20
N ASN A 397 30.24 -0.49 -38.79
CA ASN A 397 30.57 -0.32 -40.20
C ASN A 397 29.44 -0.84 -41.10
N ARG A 398 28.86 -1.99 -40.77
CA ARG A 398 27.73 -2.59 -41.49
C ARG A 398 26.47 -1.71 -41.39
N ILE A 399 26.17 -1.14 -40.22
CA ILE A 399 25.07 -0.16 -40.06
C ILE A 399 25.34 1.12 -40.88
N GLY A 400 26.57 1.66 -40.81
CA GLY A 400 26.94 2.87 -41.54
C GLY A 400 26.83 2.71 -43.06
N GLN A 401 27.18 1.54 -43.60
CA GLN A 401 26.99 1.22 -45.02
C GLN A 401 25.50 1.12 -45.40
N LEU A 402 24.66 0.54 -44.54
CA LEU A 402 23.21 0.44 -44.80
C LEU A 402 22.50 1.80 -44.74
N LEU A 403 22.92 2.69 -43.83
CA LEU A 403 22.39 4.05 -43.73
C LEU A 403 22.92 4.97 -44.84
N GLY A 404 24.19 4.81 -45.25
CA GLY A 404 24.79 5.55 -46.36
C GLY A 404 24.33 5.08 -47.75
N ALA A 405 23.86 3.83 -47.89
CA ALA A 405 23.25 3.31 -49.11
C ALA A 405 21.78 3.71 -49.30
N GLN A 406 21.15 4.34 -48.29
CA GLN A 406 19.80 4.89 -48.35
C GLN A 406 19.76 6.43 -48.50
N ALA A 407 20.91 7.08 -48.67
CA ALA A 407 21.04 8.54 -48.84
C ALA A 407 21.04 8.97 -50.31
#